data_AF-A0A6M9Q7B4-F1
#
_entry.id   AF-A0A6M9Q7B4-F1
#
_cell.length_a   1.000
_cell.length_b   1.000
_cell.length_c   1.000
_cell.angle_alpha   90.00
_cell.angle_beta   90.00
_cell.angle_gamma   90.00
#
_symmetry.space_group_name_H-M   'P 1'
#
loop_
_entity.id
_entity.type
_entity.pdbx_description
1 polymer ?
#
loop_
_entity_poly.entity_id
_entity_poly.type
_entity_poly.pdbx_seq_one_letter_code
_entity_poly.pdbx_strand_id
1 'polypeptide(L)'
;MKKIIAFTFSTLTSAAALAALPPLTPEQAEAAALTKAKAAYGDKVAAYQLCQAQNRVADKFRVAGTPAPAACVAPPPFVAPVAAAPAPAPAAK
;
A
#
# COMPACT_ATOMS: atom_id res chain seq x y z
N MET A 1 19.58 -25.57 7.21
CA MET A 1 18.84 -25.92 8.45
C MET A 1 18.88 -24.81 9.50
N LYS A 2 20.03 -24.38 10.04
CA LYS A 2 20.09 -23.35 11.11
C LYS A 2 19.57 -21.95 10.70
N LYS A 3 19.81 -21.53 9.45
CA LYS A 3 19.41 -20.22 8.90
C LYS A 3 17.90 -20.09 8.65
N ILE A 4 17.23 -21.22 8.39
CA ILE A 4 15.77 -21.27 8.15
C ILE A 4 15.02 -21.09 9.47
N ILE A 5 15.53 -21.69 10.55
CA ILE A 5 14.96 -21.58 11.91
C ILE A 5 15.03 -20.14 12.42
N ALA A 6 16.12 -19.41 12.13
CA ALA A 6 16.24 -18.00 12.52
C ALA A 6 15.25 -17.08 11.76
N PHE A 7 15.01 -17.36 10.48
CA PHE A 7 14.09 -16.58 9.65
C PHE A 7 12.64 -16.78 10.08
N THR A 8 12.22 -18.02 10.35
CA THR A 8 10.85 -18.32 10.79
C THR A 8 10.56 -17.79 12.19
N PHE A 9 11.54 -17.76 13.09
CA PHE A 9 11.37 -17.21 14.43
C PHE A 9 11.11 -15.70 14.39
N SER A 10 11.84 -14.96 13.55
CA SER A 10 11.69 -13.50 13.40
C SER A 10 10.32 -13.10 12.82
N THR A 11 9.78 -13.88 11.88
CA THR A 11 8.42 -13.66 11.36
C THR A 11 7.34 -13.94 12.41
N LEU A 12 7.56 -14.91 13.30
CA LEU A 12 6.61 -15.28 14.34
C LEU A 12 6.57 -14.26 15.49
N THR A 13 7.72 -13.64 15.83
CA THR A 13 7.77 -12.58 16.85
C THR A 13 7.03 -11.32 16.39
N SER A 14 7.02 -11.04 15.09
CA SER A 14 6.28 -9.91 14.51
C SER A 14 4.75 -10.09 14.60
N ALA A 15 4.26 -11.34 14.55
CA ALA A 15 2.83 -11.63 14.71
C ALA A 15 2.37 -11.56 16.18
N ALA A 16 3.24 -11.88 17.14
CA ALA A 16 2.92 -11.83 18.57
C ALA A 16 2.74 -10.39 19.10
N ALA A 17 3.23 -9.38 18.39
CA ALA A 17 3.05 -7.97 18.76
C ALA A 17 1.62 -7.44 18.56
N LEU A 18 0.72 -8.21 17.94
CA LEU A 18 -0.68 -7.81 17.70
C LEU A 18 -1.62 -8.07 18.89
N ALA A 19 -1.17 -8.76 19.95
CA ALA A 19 -2.07 -9.32 20.97
C ALA A 19 -2.44 -8.37 22.14
N ALA A 20 -1.84 -7.19 22.27
CA ALA A 20 -2.27 -6.17 23.24
C ALA A 20 -1.64 -4.81 22.93
N LEU A 21 -1.88 -4.25 21.74
CA LEU A 21 -1.59 -2.82 21.59
C LEU A 21 -2.57 -2.06 22.50
N PRO A 22 -2.09 -1.24 23.45
CA PRO A 22 -2.96 -0.23 24.05
C PRO A 22 -3.63 0.56 22.91
N PRO A 23 -4.86 1.05 23.11
CA PRO A 23 -5.55 1.82 22.07
C PRO A 23 -4.58 2.89 21.55
N LEU A 24 -4.37 2.89 20.23
CA LEU A 24 -3.46 3.82 19.58
C LEU A 24 -3.79 5.21 20.11
N THR A 25 -2.80 5.89 20.67
CA THR A 25 -2.96 7.30 20.99
C THR A 25 -3.39 8.01 19.70
N PRO A 26 -4.18 9.10 19.77
CA PRO A 26 -4.65 9.81 18.58
C PRO A 26 -3.51 10.10 17.60
N GLU A 27 -2.35 10.50 18.12
CA GLU A 27 -1.10 10.68 17.37
C GLU A 27 -0.65 9.43 16.58
N GLN A 28 -0.72 8.24 17.18
CA GLN A 28 -0.33 7.00 16.49
C GLN A 28 -1.39 6.54 15.48
N ALA A 29 -2.67 6.79 15.74
CA ALA A 29 -3.74 6.49 14.79
C ALA A 29 -3.61 7.36 13.53
N GLU A 30 -3.24 8.62 13.69
CA GLU A 30 -2.95 9.53 12.58
C GLU A 30 -1.72 9.09 11.79
N ALA A 31 -0.61 8.75 12.47
CA ALA A 31 0.58 8.22 11.80
C ALA A 31 0.31 6.92 11.02
N ALA A 32 -0.52 6.03 11.57
CA ALA A 32 -0.96 4.82 10.89
C ALA A 32 -1.84 5.12 9.67
N ALA A 33 -2.77 6.07 9.78
CA ALA A 33 -3.62 6.51 8.68
C ALA A 33 -2.81 7.14 7.54
N LEU A 34 -1.82 7.99 7.87
CA LEU A 34 -0.91 8.57 6.88
C LEU A 34 -0.05 7.50 6.21
N THR A 35 0.43 6.50 6.96
CA THR A 35 1.21 5.39 6.41
C THR A 35 0.37 4.56 5.44
N LYS A 36 -0.87 4.24 5.81
CA LYS A 36 -1.82 3.54 4.95
C LYS A 36 -2.15 4.33 3.69
N ALA A 37 -2.33 5.64 3.80
CA ALA A 37 -2.59 6.51 2.66
C ALA A 37 -1.39 6.58 1.70
N LYS A 38 -0.17 6.67 2.22
CA LYS A 38 1.06 6.61 1.41
C LYS A 38 1.23 5.26 0.72
N ALA A 39 0.93 4.16 1.42
CA ALA A 39 0.97 2.81 0.83
C ALA A 39 -0.03 2.68 -0.32
N ALA A 40 -1.29 3.06 -0.09
CA ALA A 40 -2.32 3.04 -1.13
C ALA A 40 -1.97 3.94 -2.33
N TYR A 41 -1.29 5.06 -2.09
CA TYR A 41 -0.75 5.89 -3.17
C TYR A 41 0.40 5.19 -3.92
N GLY A 42 1.33 4.58 -3.19
CA GLY A 42 2.41 3.77 -3.74
C GLY A 42 1.89 2.65 -4.65
N ASP A 43 0.80 1.99 -4.26
CA ASP A 43 0.16 0.94 -5.07
C ASP A 43 -0.39 1.51 -6.39
N LYS A 44 -1.00 2.71 -6.37
CA LYS A 44 -1.46 3.38 -7.59
C LYS A 44 -0.30 3.73 -8.51
N VAL A 45 0.82 4.21 -7.96
CA VAL A 45 2.04 4.49 -8.73
C VAL A 45 2.62 3.21 -9.31
N ALA A 46 2.69 2.13 -8.52
CA ALA A 46 3.19 0.84 -8.98
C ALA A 46 2.34 0.28 -10.12
N ALA A 47 1.01 0.37 -10.03
CA ALA A 47 0.09 -0.03 -11.09
C ALA A 47 0.31 0.78 -12.38
N TYR A 48 0.51 2.10 -12.25
CA TYR A 48 0.84 2.96 -13.39
C TYR A 48 2.16 2.55 -14.06
N GLN A 49 3.21 2.30 -13.27
CA GLN A 49 4.51 1.87 -13.81
C GLN A 49 4.45 0.48 -14.45
N LEU A 50 3.67 -0.43 -13.87
CA LEU A 50 3.43 -1.75 -14.44
C LEU A 50 2.74 -1.65 -15.80
N CYS A 51 1.72 -0.79 -15.93
CA CYS A 51 1.08 -0.52 -17.21
C CYS A 51 2.10 0.01 -18.24
N GLN A 52 2.92 0.98 -17.86
CA GLN A 52 3.95 1.52 -18.76
C GLN A 52 4.96 0.45 -19.20
N ALA A 53 5.36 -0.43 -18.28
CA ALA A 53 6.28 -1.52 -18.58
C ALA A 53 5.67 -2.53 -19.58
N GLN A 54 4.40 -2.89 -19.39
CA GLN A 54 3.67 -3.75 -20.31
C GLN A 54 3.57 -3.12 -21.70
N ASN A 55 3.20 -1.84 -21.79
CA ASN A 55 3.11 -1.11 -23.05
C ASN A 55 4.46 -1.07 -23.78
N ARG A 56 5.55 -0.80 -23.05
CA ARG A 56 6.90 -0.80 -23.63
C ARG A 56 7.29 -2.14 -24.23
N VAL A 57 6.88 -3.25 -23.61
CA VAL A 57 7.11 -4.59 -24.17
C VAL A 57 6.21 -4.82 -25.38
N ALA A 58 4.93 -4.47 -25.30
CA ALA A 58 3.99 -4.58 -26.41
C ALA A 58 4.48 -3.81 -27.64
N ASP A 59 4.96 -2.58 -27.46
CA ASP A 59 5.49 -1.74 -28.54
C ASP A 59 6.77 -2.32 -29.16
N LYS A 60 7.65 -2.93 -28.36
CA LYS A 60 8.87 -3.58 -28.87
C LYS A 60 8.60 -4.75 -29.80
N PHE A 61 7.51 -5.48 -29.57
CA PHE A 61 7.13 -6.67 -30.35
C PHE A 61 5.91 -6.42 -31.24
N ARG A 62 5.52 -5.16 -31.40
CA ARG A 62 4.34 -4.79 -32.17
C ARG A 62 4.56 -5.08 -33.65
N VAL A 63 3.59 -5.78 -34.24
CA VAL A 63 3.55 -6.07 -35.68
C VAL A 63 2.73 -5.02 -36.42
N ALA A 64 2.89 -4.93 -37.74
CA ALA A 64 2.08 -4.00 -38.54
C ALA A 64 0.60 -4.36 -38.44
N GLY A 65 -0.25 -3.34 -38.24
CA GLY A 65 -1.70 -3.51 -38.14
C GLY A 65 -2.24 -3.80 -36.74
N THR A 66 -1.40 -4.05 -35.72
CA THR A 66 -1.91 -4.14 -34.34
C THR A 66 -2.24 -2.76 -33.75
N PRO A 67 -3.37 -2.63 -33.04
CA PRO A 67 -3.73 -1.42 -32.30
C PRO A 67 -2.66 -1.02 -31.28
N ALA A 68 -2.58 0.27 -30.99
CA ALA A 68 -1.70 0.77 -29.94
C ALA A 68 -2.16 0.26 -28.56
N PRO A 69 -1.22 -0.02 -27.63
CA PRO A 69 -1.56 -0.42 -26.28
C PRO A 69 -2.32 0.69 -25.53
N ALA A 70 -3.12 0.28 -24.53
CA ALA A 70 -3.99 1.18 -23.78
C ALA A 70 -3.20 2.28 -23.04
N ALA A 71 -3.75 3.49 -22.95
CA ALA A 71 -3.10 4.59 -22.24
C ALA A 71 -3.04 4.32 -20.73
N CYS A 72 -1.85 4.46 -20.14
CA CYS A 72 -1.67 4.40 -18.70
C CYS A 72 -2.04 5.76 -18.09
N VAL A 73 -2.94 5.77 -17.11
CA VAL A 73 -3.36 7.00 -16.42
C VAL A 73 -2.44 7.24 -15.23
N ALA A 74 -1.73 8.35 -15.23
CA ALA A 74 -0.87 8.73 -14.12
C ALA A 74 -1.72 9.06 -12.89
N PRO A 75 -1.37 8.53 -11.70
CA PRO A 75 -2.06 8.92 -10.48
C PRO A 75 -1.79 10.41 -10.19
N PRO A 76 -2.80 11.16 -9.70
CA PRO A 76 -2.61 12.55 -9.31
C PRO A 76 -1.63 12.65 -8.14
N PRO A 77 -0.99 13.82 -7.91
CA PRO A 77 -0.08 14.00 -6.78
C PRO A 77 -0.69 13.57 -5.45
N PHE A 78 0.11 12.96 -4.58
CA PHE A 78 -0.35 12.56 -3.26
C PHE A 78 -0.75 13.80 -2.43
N VAL A 79 -2.01 13.82 -2.00
CA VAL A 79 -2.51 14.78 -1.02
C VAL A 79 -2.73 14.02 0.29
N ALA A 80 -2.04 14.44 1.35
CA ALA A 80 -2.19 13.83 2.66
C ALA A 80 -3.64 13.98 3.14
N PRO A 81 -4.33 12.88 3.48
CA PRO A 81 -5.65 12.98 4.08
C PRO A 81 -5.55 13.73 5.40
N VAL A 82 -6.33 14.80 5.55
CA VAL A 82 -6.48 15.49 6.83
C VAL A 82 -7.31 14.57 7.73
N ALA A 83 -6.84 14.33 8.95
CA ALA A 83 -7.55 13.46 9.90
C ALA A 83 -8.97 14.00 10.13
N ALA A 84 -9.99 13.21 9.79
CA ALA A 84 -11.36 13.51 10.18
C ALA A 84 -11.49 13.24 11.68
N ALA A 85 -12.06 14.20 12.42
CA ALA A 85 -12.27 14.10 13.86
C ALA A 85 -12.95 12.76 14.21
N PRO A 86 -12.45 12.02 15.22
CA PRO A 86 -13.02 10.73 15.57
C PRO A 86 -14.49 10.91 15.95
N ALA A 87 -15.36 10.11 15.34
CA ALA A 87 -16.76 10.05 15.73
C ALA A 87 -16.85 9.60 17.20
N PRO A 88 -17.71 10.22 18.04
CA PRO A 88 -17.80 9.89 19.44
C PRO A 88 -18.14 8.39 19.59
N ALA A 89 -17.35 7.69 20.40
CA ALA A 89 -17.58 6.28 20.70
C ALA A 89 -18.98 6.10 21.31
N PRO A 90 -19.75 5.08 20.88
CA PRO A 90 -21.04 4.80 21.51
C PRO A 90 -20.80 4.44 22.97
N ALA A 91 -21.42 5.21 23.87
CA ALA A 91 -21.38 4.94 25.30
C ALA A 91 -22.00 3.56 25.59
N ALA A 92 -21.20 2.65 26.13
CA ALA A 92 -21.68 1.39 26.67
C ALA A 92 -22.48 1.67 27.95
N LYS A 93 -23.71 1.16 28.01
CA LYS A 93 -24.55 1.08 29.20
C LYS A 93 -24.32 -0.24 29.91
#